data_AF-A0A8S3HSX9-F1
#
_entry.id   AF-A0A8S3HSX9-F1
#
_cell.length_a   1.000
_cell.length_b   1.000
_cell.length_c   1.000
_cell.angle_alpha   90.00
_cell.angle_beta   90.00
_cell.angle_gamma   90.00
#
_symmetry.space_group_name_H-M   'P 1'
#
loop_
_entity.id
_entity.type
_entity.pdbx_description
1 polymer ?
#
loop_
_entity_poly.entity_id
_entity_poly.type
_entity_poly.pdbx_seq_one_letter_code
_entity_poly.pdbx_strand_id
1 'polypeptide(L)'
;MRTLNIFAAIKRLGPKLVMIGEMVHDLKFFMLMLTVFILGFGVSSYSLIHGTKEFSWHLPREIINLAYWQMFGELNSLDTFENNYRANGYAVFILLVVYMAIVSILLVNLLIAML
;
A
#
# COMPACT_ATOMS: atom_id res chain seq x y z
N MET A 1 -10.55 -1.87 22.29
CA MET A 1 -9.96 -1.19 23.46
C MET A 1 -10.24 -1.89 24.81
N ARG A 2 -11.45 -2.41 25.09
CA ARG A 2 -11.73 -3.09 26.39
C ARG A 2 -11.05 -4.47 26.58
N THR A 3 -10.86 -5.22 25.50
CA THR A 3 -10.26 -6.57 25.54
C THR A 3 -8.74 -6.54 25.80
N LEU A 4 -8.02 -5.57 25.25
CA LEU A 4 -6.56 -5.38 25.42
C LEU A 4 -6.16 -5.18 26.90
N ASN A 5 -6.95 -4.44 27.68
CA ASN A 5 -6.68 -4.24 29.11
C ASN A 5 -6.80 -5.54 29.93
N ILE A 6 -7.69 -6.46 29.52
CA ILE A 6 -7.88 -7.75 30.20
C ILE A 6 -6.72 -8.70 29.87
N PHE A 7 -6.21 -8.68 28.63
CA PHE A 7 -5.02 -9.46 28.23
C PHE A 7 -3.72 -8.87 28.78
N ALA A 8 -3.61 -7.56 28.99
CA ALA A 8 -2.47 -6.91 29.63
C ALA A 8 -2.31 -7.30 31.12
N ALA A 9 -3.41 -7.67 31.79
CA ALA A 9 -3.40 -8.18 33.17
C ALA A 9 -2.78 -9.58 33.30
N ILE A 10 -2.60 -10.31 32.18
CA ILE A 10 -1.87 -11.57 32.15
C ILE A 10 -0.37 -11.22 32.14
N LYS A 11 0.33 -11.50 33.25
CA LYS A 11 1.76 -11.18 33.52
C LYS A 11 2.76 -11.43 32.36
N ARG A 12 2.42 -12.32 31.43
CA ARG A 12 3.27 -12.73 30.29
C ARG A 12 3.02 -11.94 29.00
N LEU A 13 1.85 -11.30 28.87
CA LEU A 13 1.40 -10.56 27.69
C LEU A 13 1.50 -9.03 27.88
N GLY A 14 1.46 -8.55 29.12
CA GLY A 14 1.62 -7.12 29.44
C GLY A 14 2.90 -6.48 28.85
N PRO A 15 4.10 -7.04 29.08
CA PRO A 15 5.35 -6.46 28.54
C PRO A 15 5.42 -6.48 27.01
N LYS A 16 4.89 -7.53 26.36
CA LYS A 16 4.85 -7.62 24.89
C LYS A 16 3.88 -6.60 24.28
N LEU A 17 2.75 -6.33 24.94
CA LEU A 17 1.79 -5.32 24.51
C LEU A 17 2.36 -3.91 24.59
N VAL A 18 3.15 -3.62 25.64
CA VAL A 18 3.87 -2.34 25.76
C VAL A 18 4.93 -2.21 24.65
N MET A 19 5.68 -3.28 24.33
CA MET A 19 6.64 -3.28 23.21
C MET A 19 5.97 -3.04 21.85
N ILE A 20 4.84 -3.68 21.57
CA ILE A 20 4.08 -3.45 20.32
C ILE A 20 3.57 -1.99 20.26
N GLY A 21 3.15 -1.42 21.40
CA GLY A 21 2.69 -0.03 21.47
C GLY A 21 3.75 0.98 21.06
N GLU A 22 4.99 0.78 21.52
CA GLU A 22 6.14 1.62 21.13
C GLU A 22 6.48 1.45 19.65
N MET A 23 6.43 0.22 19.11
CA MET A 23 6.68 -0.04 17.68
C MET A 23 5.63 0.59 16.75
N VAL A 24 4.38 0.69 17.19
CA VAL A 24 3.32 1.38 16.44
C VAL A 24 3.60 2.89 16.35
N HIS A 25 4.36 3.47 17.29
CA HIS A 25 4.76 4.86 17.20
C HIS A 25 5.64 5.12 15.97
N ASP A 26 6.62 4.25 15.74
CA ASP A 26 7.57 4.35 14.64
C ASP A 26 6.94 3.97 13.29
N LEU A 27 5.93 3.07 13.33
CA LEU A 27 5.12 2.71 12.18
C LEU A 27 4.35 3.90 11.56
N LYS A 28 4.09 4.98 12.31
CA LYS A 28 3.38 6.15 11.78
C LYS A 28 4.16 6.83 10.64
N PHE A 29 5.48 6.94 10.75
CA PHE A 29 6.32 7.52 9.69
C PHE A 29 6.35 6.62 8.44
N PHE A 30 6.37 5.31 8.64
CA PHE A 30 6.27 4.33 7.56
C PHE A 30 4.97 4.49 6.76
N MET A 31 3.83 4.63 7.45
CA MET A 31 2.53 4.83 6.82
C MET A 31 2.46 6.11 5.96
N LEU A 32 3.14 7.19 6.38
CA LEU A 32 3.24 8.41 5.57
C LEU A 32 4.03 8.17 4.28
N MET A 33 5.19 7.52 4.37
CA MET A 33 5.98 7.19 3.17
C MET A 33 5.21 6.25 2.22
N LEU A 34 4.55 5.23 2.77
CA LEU A 34 3.73 4.30 1.99
C LEU A 34 2.63 5.04 1.20
N THR A 35 1.96 5.99 1.84
CA THR A 35 0.90 6.79 1.21
C THR A 35 1.43 7.58 0.02
N VAL A 36 2.65 8.14 0.11
CA VAL A 36 3.28 8.89 -0.99
C VAL A 36 3.53 7.98 -2.21
N PHE A 37 4.05 6.77 -2.00
CA PHE A 37 4.29 5.82 -3.09
C PHE A 37 2.99 5.31 -3.72
N ILE A 38 1.98 5.01 -2.90
CA ILE A 38 0.64 4.59 -3.37
C ILE A 38 0.02 5.67 -4.25
N LEU A 39 0.04 6.93 -3.80
CA LEU A 39 -0.51 8.05 -4.57
C LEU A 39 0.27 8.31 -5.85
N GLY A 40 1.61 8.26 -5.81
CA GLY A 40 2.45 8.45 -6.99
C GLY A 40 2.20 7.41 -8.07
N PHE A 41 2.20 6.13 -7.70
CA PHE A 41 1.89 5.02 -8.61
C PHE A 41 0.44 5.10 -9.11
N GLY A 42 -0.49 5.36 -8.20
CA GLY A 42 -1.91 5.40 -8.48
C GLY A 42 -2.32 6.52 -9.44
N VAL A 43 -1.85 7.75 -9.21
CA VAL A 43 -2.10 8.91 -10.09
C VAL A 43 -1.42 8.73 -11.44
N SER A 44 -0.17 8.22 -11.46
CA SER A 44 0.56 7.99 -12.71
C SER A 44 -0.11 6.90 -13.57
N SER A 45 -0.50 5.79 -12.94
CA SER A 45 -1.24 4.72 -13.63
C SER A 45 -2.57 5.24 -14.15
N TYR A 46 -3.34 5.94 -13.33
CA TYR A 46 -4.62 6.50 -13.76
C TYR A 46 -4.46 7.49 -14.93
N SER A 47 -3.43 8.36 -14.90
CA SER A 47 -3.16 9.32 -15.97
C SER A 47 -2.74 8.65 -17.28
N LEU A 48 -1.93 7.59 -17.22
CA LEU A 48 -1.55 6.81 -18.40
C LEU A 48 -2.74 6.07 -19.01
N ILE A 49 -3.73 5.76 -18.17
CA ILE A 49 -4.87 4.92 -18.52
C ILE A 49 -6.02 5.77 -19.08
N HIS A 50 -6.55 6.70 -18.30
CA HIS A 50 -7.76 7.41 -18.66
C HIS A 50 -7.53 8.67 -19.50
N GLY A 51 -6.28 9.12 -19.67
CA GLY A 51 -6.00 10.41 -20.33
C GLY A 51 -6.77 11.56 -19.68
N THR A 52 -7.12 12.59 -20.47
CA THR A 52 -7.97 13.71 -20.04
C THR A 52 -9.43 13.26 -19.87
N LYS A 53 -9.77 12.67 -18.73
CA LYS A 53 -11.15 12.42 -18.30
C LYS A 53 -11.47 13.24 -17.05
N GLU A 54 -12.76 13.55 -16.90
CA GLU A 54 -13.25 14.37 -15.80
C GLU A 54 -13.01 13.70 -14.44
N PHE A 55 -12.48 14.48 -13.51
CA PHE A 55 -12.18 14.04 -12.15
C PHE A 55 -13.48 13.67 -11.42
N SER A 56 -13.71 12.39 -11.17
CA SER A 56 -14.81 11.92 -10.34
C SER A 56 -14.40 11.86 -8.86
N TRP A 57 -15.33 12.14 -7.95
CA TRP A 57 -15.06 12.06 -6.50
C TRP A 57 -14.75 10.63 -6.01
N HIS A 58 -15.10 9.62 -6.80
CA HIS A 58 -14.84 8.20 -6.47
C HIS A 58 -13.44 7.73 -6.90
N LEU A 59 -12.80 8.49 -7.78
CA LEU A 59 -11.55 8.14 -8.42
C LEU A 59 -10.37 7.91 -7.45
N PRO A 60 -10.13 8.79 -6.45
CA PRO A 60 -9.02 8.62 -5.53
C PRO A 60 -9.19 7.36 -4.69
N ARG A 61 -10.43 7.02 -4.33
CA ARG A 61 -10.75 5.84 -3.52
C ARG A 61 -10.46 4.56 -4.31
N GLU A 62 -10.84 4.49 -5.58
CA GLU A 62 -10.58 3.33 -6.43
C GLU A 62 -9.09 3.11 -6.66
N ILE A 63 -8.35 4.19 -6.94
CA ILE A 63 -6.90 4.16 -7.16
C ILE A 63 -6.16 3.64 -5.91
N ILE A 64 -6.50 4.17 -4.73
CA ILE A 64 -5.87 3.75 -3.46
C ILE A 64 -6.19 2.28 -3.18
N ASN A 65 -7.44 1.86 -3.36
CA ASN A 65 -7.84 0.49 -3.09
C ASN A 65 -7.09 -0.48 -3.99
N LEU A 66 -6.95 -0.15 -5.28
CA LEU A 66 -6.23 -0.97 -6.25
C LEU A 66 -4.75 -1.14 -5.90
N ALA A 67 -4.06 -0.03 -5.63
CA ALA A 67 -2.65 -0.03 -5.27
C ALA A 67 -2.40 -0.74 -3.93
N TYR A 68 -3.37 -0.66 -3.01
CA TYR A 68 -3.34 -1.37 -1.74
C TYR A 68 -3.42 -2.89 -1.94
N TRP A 69 -4.36 -3.42 -2.74
CA TRP A 69 -4.44 -4.86 -3.02
C TRP A 69 -3.19 -5.39 -3.73
N GLN A 70 -2.63 -4.61 -4.66
CA GLN A 70 -1.38 -4.96 -5.33
C GLN A 70 -0.19 -5.09 -4.37
N MET A 71 -0.13 -4.27 -3.30
CA MET A 71 0.90 -4.40 -2.28
C MET A 71 0.90 -5.77 -1.59
N PHE A 72 -0.27 -6.41 -1.46
CA PHE A 72 -0.41 -7.76 -0.91
C PHE A 72 -0.20 -8.87 -1.94
N GLY A 73 0.12 -8.52 -3.20
CA GLY A 73 0.33 -9.48 -4.29
C GLY A 73 -0.96 -9.86 -5.03
N GLU A 74 -2.09 -9.20 -4.77
CA GLU A 74 -3.29 -9.41 -5.57
C GLU A 74 -3.22 -8.58 -6.86
N LEU A 75 -3.04 -9.29 -7.98
CA LEU A 75 -2.79 -8.71 -9.29
C LEU A 75 -4.01 -8.73 -10.22
N ASN A 76 -5.23 -8.91 -9.72
CA ASN A 76 -6.45 -9.00 -10.55
C ASN A 76 -6.69 -7.79 -11.47
N SER A 77 -6.07 -6.65 -11.18
CA SER A 77 -6.12 -5.46 -12.04
C SER A 77 -5.20 -5.49 -13.25
N LEU A 78 -4.17 -6.36 -13.27
CA LEU A 78 -3.25 -6.51 -14.40
C LEU A 78 -4.00 -6.94 -15.66
N ASP A 79 -4.93 -7.89 -15.55
CA ASP A 79 -5.76 -8.32 -16.67
C ASP A 79 -6.60 -7.15 -17.22
N THR A 80 -7.04 -6.24 -16.35
CA THR A 80 -7.80 -5.05 -16.75
C THR A 80 -6.91 -4.03 -17.46
N PHE A 81 -5.64 -3.90 -17.05
CA PHE A 81 -4.65 -3.05 -17.72
C PHE A 81 -4.14 -3.65 -19.03
N GLU A 82 -3.97 -4.96 -19.13
CA GLU A 82 -3.47 -5.59 -20.36
C GLU A 82 -4.50 -5.50 -21.49
N ASN A 83 -5.78 -5.74 -21.18
CA ASN A 83 -6.86 -5.73 -22.16
C ASN A 83 -7.20 -4.34 -22.71
N ASN A 84 -6.93 -3.26 -21.95
CA ASN A 84 -7.28 -1.89 -22.35
C ASN A 84 -6.15 -1.12 -23.06
N TYR A 85 -4.90 -1.61 -23.06
CA TYR A 85 -3.74 -0.81 -23.48
C TYR A 85 -2.86 -1.49 -24.54
N ARG A 86 -3.19 -1.25 -25.83
CA ARG A 86 -2.30 -1.66 -26.94
C ARG A 86 -1.14 -0.69 -27.22
N ALA A 87 -1.19 0.56 -26.73
CA ALA A 87 -0.16 1.58 -27.02
C ALA A 87 0.76 1.92 -25.82
N ASN A 88 0.22 2.07 -24.60
CA ASN A 88 0.99 2.44 -23.40
C ASN A 88 1.20 1.29 -22.40
N GLY A 89 0.84 0.06 -22.78
CA GLY A 89 0.87 -1.10 -21.87
C GLY A 89 2.25 -1.37 -21.27
N TYR A 90 3.32 -1.18 -22.04
CA TYR A 90 4.69 -1.33 -21.55
C TYR A 90 5.05 -0.33 -20.44
N ALA A 91 4.59 0.93 -20.54
CA ALA A 91 4.88 1.94 -19.53
C ALA A 91 4.18 1.63 -18.20
N VAL A 92 2.91 1.20 -18.25
CA VAL A 92 2.14 0.78 -17.07
C VAL A 92 2.74 -0.48 -16.45
N PHE A 93 3.16 -1.44 -17.27
CA PHE A 93 3.81 -2.66 -16.79
C PHE A 93 5.14 -2.38 -16.09
N ILE A 94 6.00 -1.53 -16.68
CA ILE A 94 7.26 -1.12 -16.04
C ILE A 94 7.00 -0.39 -14.73
N LEU A 95 6.02 0.53 -14.71
CA LEU A 95 5.63 1.26 -13.49
C LEU A 95 5.16 0.30 -12.39
N LEU A 96 4.40 -0.73 -12.75
CA LEU A 96 3.92 -1.77 -11.83
C LEU A 96 5.05 -2.63 -11.27
N VAL A 97 5.99 -3.05 -12.10
CA VAL A 97 7.17 -3.83 -11.67
C VAL A 97 8.01 -3.03 -10.69
N VAL A 98 8.27 -1.75 -10.99
CA VAL A 98 9.03 -0.85 -10.11
C VAL A 98 8.28 -0.61 -8.80
N TYR A 99 6.96 -0.38 -8.85
CA TYR A 99 6.12 -0.22 -7.67
C TYR A 99 6.16 -1.46 -6.76
N MET A 100 5.93 -2.65 -7.32
CA MET A 100 5.98 -3.92 -6.59
C MET A 100 7.36 -4.16 -5.97
N ALA A 101 8.45 -3.87 -6.68
CA ALA A 101 9.79 -4.01 -6.13
C ALA A 101 10.02 -3.07 -4.94
N ILE A 102 9.65 -1.79 -5.04
CA ILE A 102 9.83 -0.82 -3.96
C ILE A 102 8.94 -1.15 -2.77
N VAL A 103 7.65 -1.42 -2.98
CA VAL A 103 6.72 -1.63 -1.88
C VAL A 103 6.92 -3.00 -1.23
N SER A 104 7.03 -4.07 -2.01
CA SER A 104 7.10 -5.43 -1.47
C SER A 104 8.50 -5.84 -1.01
N ILE A 105 9.58 -5.28 -1.60
CA ILE A 105 10.95 -5.61 -1.19
C ILE A 105 11.50 -4.54 -0.24
N LEU A 106 11.41 -3.26 -0.58
CA LEU A 106 12.04 -2.21 0.23
C LEU A 106 11.19 -1.86 1.45
N LEU A 107 9.91 -1.53 1.28
CA LEU A 107 9.05 -1.14 2.41
C LEU A 107 8.80 -2.32 3.37
N VAL A 108 8.50 -3.53 2.88
CA VAL A 108 8.31 -4.68 3.79
C VAL A 108 9.59 -5.02 4.56
N ASN A 109 10.77 -5.00 3.92
CA ASN A 109 12.02 -5.26 4.64
C ASN A 109 12.36 -4.15 5.63
N LEU A 110 12.06 -2.89 5.29
CA LEU A 110 12.25 -1.77 6.20
C LEU A 110 11.28 -1.83 7.39
N LEU A 111 10.05 -2.30 7.17
CA LEU A 111 9.07 -2.55 8.23
C LEU A 111 9.55 -3.65 9.19
N ILE A 112 10.05 -4.76 8.66
CA ILE A 112 10.62 -5.85 9.45
C ILE A 112 11.87 -5.38 10.20
N ALA A 113 12.67 -4.47 9.64
CA ALA A 113 13.86 -3.94 10.29
C ALA A 113 13.57 -2.92 11.41
N MET A 114 12.41 -2.27 11.38
CA MET A 114 11.97 -1.35 12.44
C MET A 114 11.18 -2.06 13.56
N LEU A 115 10.66 -3.25 13.30
CA LEU A 115 10.06 -4.16 14.28
C LEU A 115 11.11 -5.07 14.91
#